data_AF-A0A9X8T443-F1
#
_entry.id   AF-A0A9X8T443-F1
#
_cell.length_a   1.000
_cell.length_b   1.000
_cell.length_c   1.000
_cell.angle_alpha   90.00
_cell.angle_beta   90.00
_cell.angle_gamma   90.00
#
_symmetry.space_group_name_H-M   'P 1'
#
loop_
_entity.id
_entity.type
_entity.pdbx_description
1 polymer ?
#
loop_
_entity_poly.entity_id
_entity_poly.type
_entity_poly.pdbx_seq_one_letter_code
_entity_poly.pdbx_strand_id
1 'polypeptide(L)'
;MIIGMLLIVLCLITLWLTSPRRRRLVRWHFQRVSVLSYQDWLDAMLSVIQMSIVVLVLFGYSARLNLGDFLPFLGRLTWSWQFLVYMVLYLLALIEITLVVLVLLFDLVLQKDSRLLFKKLTWLAFKPDKPIASLFLLSLVLLADSIFYLGLLVALGKQSLVSVLGLVLGYALAKACRYSSGLHWVLAFCLFALIGVWAVTATLLYGWLAGVLVLIVTYTMISFKEQQ
;
A
#
# COMPACT_ATOMS: atom_id res chain seq x y z
N MET A 1 -15.74 -13.64 5.10
CA MET A 1 -15.70 -13.13 6.50
C MET A 1 -14.27 -12.85 6.99
N ILE A 2 -13.32 -13.80 6.90
CA ILE A 2 -11.95 -13.63 7.43
C ILE A 2 -11.20 -12.43 6.82
N ILE A 3 -11.26 -12.25 5.49
CA ILE A 3 -10.63 -11.12 4.79
C ILE A 3 -11.15 -9.77 5.30
N GLY A 4 -12.48 -9.63 5.41
CA GLY A 4 -13.11 -8.43 5.93
C GLY A 4 -12.67 -8.14 7.37
N MET A 5 -12.59 -9.16 8.23
CA MET A 5 -12.09 -8.98 9.61
C MET A 5 -10.63 -8.52 9.63
N LEU A 6 -9.74 -9.11 8.83
CA LEU A 6 -8.34 -8.70 8.75
C LEU A 6 -8.18 -7.24 8.27
N LEU A 7 -8.95 -6.85 7.25
CA LEU A 7 -8.95 -5.49 6.71
C LEU A 7 -9.51 -4.49 7.74
N ILE A 8 -10.59 -4.83 8.44
CA ILE A 8 -11.16 -3.98 9.51
C ILE A 8 -10.14 -3.80 10.63
N VAL A 9 -9.53 -4.90 11.10
CA VAL A 9 -8.50 -4.86 12.15
C VAL A 9 -7.34 -3.97 11.71
N LEU A 10 -6.86 -4.12 10.47
CA LEU A 10 -5.76 -3.31 9.96
C LEU A 10 -6.15 -1.83 9.83
N CYS A 11 -7.36 -1.52 9.38
CA CYS A 11 -7.85 -0.14 9.32
C CYS A 11 -7.95 0.48 10.71
N LEU A 12 -8.49 -0.25 11.69
CA LEU A 12 -8.57 0.20 13.09
C LEU A 12 -7.19 0.43 13.70
N ILE A 13 -6.25 -0.50 13.47
CA ILE A 13 -4.86 -0.36 13.92
C ILE A 13 -4.21 0.86 13.26
N THR A 14 -4.41 1.05 11.96
CA THR A 14 -3.84 2.19 11.23
C THR A 14 -4.38 3.50 11.77
N LEU A 15 -5.72 3.63 11.91
CA LEU A 15 -6.37 4.80 12.51
C LEU A 15 -5.90 5.06 13.95
N TRP A 16 -5.67 3.99 14.72
CA TRP A 16 -5.21 4.09 16.10
C TRP A 16 -3.76 4.60 16.20
N LEU A 17 -2.89 4.11 15.31
CA LEU A 17 -1.48 4.50 15.18
C LEU A 17 -1.33 5.94 14.67
N THR A 18 -2.13 6.32 13.66
CA THR A 18 -2.05 7.63 12.99
C THR A 18 -2.84 8.73 13.70
N SER A 19 -3.53 8.40 14.80
CA SER A 19 -4.33 9.35 15.56
C SER A 19 -3.48 10.50 16.12
N PRO A 20 -3.76 11.77 15.75
CA PRO A 20 -2.98 12.93 16.19
C PRO A 20 -3.08 13.19 17.70
N ARG A 21 -4.02 12.55 18.39
CA ARG A 21 -4.25 12.73 19.83
C ARG A 21 -3.26 11.94 20.70
N ARG A 22 -2.46 11.01 20.14
CA ARG A 22 -1.55 10.16 20.92
C ARG A 22 -0.20 10.83 21.21
N ARG A 23 -0.24 11.88 22.05
CA ARG A 23 0.96 12.57 22.55
C ARG A 23 1.98 11.63 23.21
N ARG A 24 1.54 10.50 23.80
CA ARG A 24 2.44 9.51 24.44
C ARG A 24 3.33 8.77 23.44
N LEU A 25 2.79 8.33 22.30
CA LEU A 25 3.59 7.64 21.27
C LEU A 25 4.62 8.59 20.65
N VAL A 26 4.20 9.82 20.39
CA VAL A 26 5.08 10.89 19.89
C VAL A 26 6.21 11.16 20.88
N ARG A 27 5.91 11.32 22.18
CA ARG A 27 6.94 11.51 23.22
C ARG A 27 7.87 10.30 23.34
N TRP A 28 7.34 9.08 23.29
CA TRP A 28 8.15 7.86 23.34
C TRP A 28 9.10 7.76 22.15
N HIS A 29 8.62 8.07 20.94
CA HIS A 29 9.45 8.17 19.75
C HIS A 29 10.57 9.19 19.94
N PHE A 30 10.25 10.43 20.32
CA PHE A 30 11.27 11.47 20.54
C PHE A 30 12.28 11.11 21.64
N GLN A 31 11.89 10.30 22.63
CA GLN A 31 12.79 9.87 23.71
C GLN A 31 13.68 8.69 23.34
N ARG A 32 13.23 7.77 22.47
CA ARG A 32 13.93 6.50 22.20
C ARG A 32 14.45 6.35 20.77
N VAL A 33 13.85 7.03 19.80
CA VAL A 33 14.13 6.88 18.38
C VAL A 33 14.37 8.26 17.78
N SER A 34 15.60 8.74 17.86
CA SER A 34 16.02 10.03 17.26
C SER A 34 16.43 9.91 15.78
N VAL A 35 16.60 8.68 15.29
CA VAL A 35 17.18 8.41 13.97
C VAL A 35 16.16 8.55 12.84
N LEU A 36 14.89 8.23 13.10
CA LEU A 36 13.80 8.21 12.13
C LEU A 36 12.82 9.37 12.38
N SER A 37 12.08 9.78 11.34
CA SER A 37 10.95 10.67 11.57
C SER A 37 9.77 9.88 12.16
N TYR A 38 8.88 10.56 12.88
CA TYR A 38 7.74 9.90 13.52
C TYR A 38 6.85 9.14 12.52
N GLN A 39 6.70 9.67 11.29
CA GLN A 39 5.97 9.00 10.22
C GLN A 39 6.68 7.74 9.74
N ASP A 40 7.99 7.80 9.53
CA ASP A 40 8.81 6.64 9.14
C ASP A 40 8.75 5.52 10.20
N TRP A 41 8.72 5.90 11.48
CA TRP A 41 8.57 4.95 12.58
C TRP A 41 7.18 4.29 12.62
N LEU A 42 6.11 5.05 12.36
CA LEU A 42 4.76 4.50 12.25
C LEU A 42 4.65 3.50 11.10
N ASP A 43 5.33 3.77 9.98
CA ASP A 43 5.34 2.88 8.82
C ASP A 43 6.08 1.58 9.09
N ALA A 44 7.20 1.65 9.81
CA ALA A 44 7.89 0.46 10.31
C ALA A 44 7.01 -0.36 11.26
N MET A 45 6.33 0.28 12.23
CA MET A 45 5.41 -0.42 13.13
C MET A 45 4.25 -1.09 12.38
N LEU A 46 3.64 -0.40 11.43
CA LEU A 46 2.54 -0.95 10.65
C LEU A 46 2.99 -2.19 9.87
N SER A 47 4.19 -2.14 9.27
CA SER A 47 4.78 -3.26 8.54
C SER A 47 5.05 -4.45 9.45
N VAL A 48 5.56 -4.23 10.66
CA VAL A 48 5.75 -5.28 11.67
C VAL A 48 4.42 -5.92 12.04
N ILE A 49 3.36 -5.12 12.22
CA ILE A 49 2.02 -5.64 12.52
C ILE A 49 1.47 -6.45 11.35
N GLN A 50 1.58 -5.95 10.11
CA GLN A 50 1.15 -6.69 8.91
C GLN A 50 1.85 -8.04 8.84
N MET A 51 3.18 -8.08 8.99
CA MET A 51 3.95 -9.33 8.99
C MET A 51 3.57 -10.25 10.15
N SER A 52 3.30 -9.70 11.34
CA SER A 52 2.82 -10.48 12.48
C SER A 52 1.47 -11.13 12.19
N ILE A 53 0.56 -10.41 11.53
CA ILE A 53 -0.72 -10.98 11.09
C ILE A 53 -0.50 -12.09 10.06
N VAL A 54 0.42 -11.92 9.10
CA VAL A 54 0.77 -12.99 8.15
C VAL A 54 1.20 -14.24 8.90
N VAL A 55 2.13 -14.11 9.85
CA VAL A 55 2.63 -15.21 10.67
C VAL A 55 1.48 -15.86 11.45
N LEU A 56 0.66 -15.08 12.16
CA LEU A 56 -0.48 -15.60 12.92
C LEU A 56 -1.49 -16.36 12.04
N VAL A 57 -1.77 -15.86 10.84
CA VAL A 57 -2.67 -16.55 9.90
C VAL A 57 -2.03 -17.83 9.38
N LEU A 58 -0.75 -17.82 9.01
CA LEU A 58 -0.05 -19.02 8.54
C LEU A 58 0.02 -20.10 9.63
N PHE A 59 0.27 -19.73 10.89
CA PHE A 59 0.30 -20.69 12.00
C PHE A 59 -1.10 -21.14 12.42
N GLY A 60 -2.05 -20.20 12.59
CA GLY A 60 -3.39 -20.48 13.08
C GLY A 60 -4.32 -21.16 12.07
N TYR A 61 -4.10 -20.95 10.77
CA TYR A 61 -4.85 -21.60 9.68
C TYR A 61 -4.01 -22.66 8.94
N SER A 62 -2.88 -23.09 9.49
CA SER A 62 -1.98 -24.10 8.91
C SER A 62 -2.70 -25.40 8.49
N ALA A 63 -3.80 -25.77 9.17
CA ALA A 63 -4.61 -26.95 8.82
C ALA A 63 -5.52 -26.76 7.59
N ARG A 64 -5.81 -25.52 7.17
CA ARG A 64 -6.66 -25.21 5.99
C ARG A 64 -5.88 -24.60 4.84
N LEU A 65 -4.78 -23.90 5.13
CA LEU A 65 -3.87 -23.35 4.15
C LEU A 65 -2.71 -24.32 4.00
N ASN A 66 -2.77 -25.18 2.99
CA ASN A 66 -1.60 -25.96 2.60
C ASN A 66 -0.48 -24.99 2.23
N LEU A 67 0.61 -24.98 3.01
CA LEU A 67 1.83 -24.23 2.69
C LEU A 67 2.33 -24.57 1.27
N GLY A 68 2.12 -25.81 0.84
CA GLY A 68 2.39 -26.28 -0.51
C GLY A 68 1.55 -25.64 -1.63
N ASP A 69 0.40 -25.02 -1.33
CA ASP A 69 -0.39 -24.25 -2.30
C ASP A 69 -0.01 -22.75 -2.30
N PHE A 70 0.53 -22.25 -1.17
CA PHE A 70 0.93 -20.85 -1.01
C PHE A 70 2.33 -20.56 -1.57
N LEU A 71 3.28 -21.47 -1.35
CA LEU A 71 4.65 -21.39 -1.89
C LEU A 71 4.72 -21.28 -3.43
N PRO A 72 4.01 -22.10 -4.22
CA PRO A 72 4.03 -21.98 -5.68
C PRO A 72 3.28 -20.73 -6.17
N PHE A 73 2.34 -20.18 -5.40
CA PHE A 73 1.69 -18.91 -5.74
C PHE A 73 2.68 -17.73 -5.69
N LEU A 74 3.61 -17.73 -4.72
CA LEU A 74 4.71 -16.76 -4.65
C LEU A 74 5.72 -16.95 -5.78
N GLY A 75 5.98 -18.19 -6.21
CA GLY A 75 7.00 -18.49 -7.22
C GLY A 75 6.57 -18.42 -8.68
N ARG A 76 5.26 -18.30 -8.99
CA ARG A 76 4.78 -18.27 -10.38
C ARG A 76 5.04 -16.90 -11.02
N LEU A 77 5.84 -16.91 -12.07
CA LEU A 77 5.97 -15.79 -13.02
C LEU A 77 5.68 -16.32 -14.42
N THR A 78 4.56 -15.88 -14.99
CA THR A 78 4.24 -16.17 -16.40
C THR A 78 4.59 -14.96 -17.24
N TRP A 79 5.86 -14.89 -17.64
CA TRP A 79 6.34 -13.79 -18.48
C TRP A 79 5.81 -13.92 -19.89
N SER A 80 5.19 -12.86 -20.39
CA SER A 80 4.70 -12.77 -21.76
C SER A 80 4.91 -11.35 -22.29
N TRP A 81 5.00 -11.20 -23.62
CA TRP A 81 5.09 -9.86 -24.24
C TRP A 81 3.90 -8.96 -23.89
N GLN A 82 2.73 -9.56 -23.62
CA GLN A 82 1.53 -8.87 -23.15
C GLN A 82 1.74 -8.15 -21.82
N PHE A 83 2.66 -8.64 -20.97
CA PHE A 83 3.00 -7.98 -19.72
C PHE A 83 3.69 -6.63 -19.94
N LEU A 84 4.53 -6.48 -20.97
CA LEU A 84 5.14 -5.19 -21.30
C LEU A 84 4.08 -4.17 -21.73
N VAL A 85 3.13 -4.59 -22.56
CA VAL A 85 1.98 -3.75 -22.93
C VAL A 85 1.15 -3.37 -21.70
N TYR A 86 0.89 -4.33 -20.81
CA TYR A 86 0.22 -4.09 -19.54
C TYR A 86 0.96 -3.06 -18.67
N MET A 87 2.30 -3.15 -18.57
CA MET A 87 3.11 -2.21 -17.80
C MET A 87 3.08 -0.79 -18.39
N VAL A 88 3.11 -0.66 -19.72
CA VAL A 88 2.98 0.64 -20.39
C VAL A 88 1.59 1.22 -20.14
N LEU A 89 0.54 0.42 -20.30
CA LEU A 89 -0.84 0.83 -19.99
C LEU A 89 -1.01 1.20 -18.52
N TYR A 90 -0.37 0.46 -17.62
CA TYR A 90 -0.37 0.75 -16.18
C TYR A 90 0.26 2.12 -15.90
N LEU A 91 1.44 2.40 -16.45
CA LEU A 91 2.12 3.67 -16.27
C LEU A 91 1.30 4.84 -16.83
N LEU A 92 0.74 4.65 -18.02
CA LEU A 92 -0.11 5.64 -18.67
C LEU A 92 -1.38 5.89 -17.86
N ALA A 93 -2.05 4.83 -17.41
CA ALA A 93 -3.22 4.92 -16.53
C ALA A 93 -2.86 5.56 -15.17
N LEU A 94 -1.71 5.23 -14.59
CA LEU A 94 -1.26 5.82 -13.33
C LEU A 94 -1.11 7.34 -13.48
N ILE A 95 -0.50 7.82 -14.56
CA ILE A 95 -0.29 9.25 -14.85
C ILE A 95 -1.61 9.94 -15.24
N GLU A 96 -2.38 9.37 -16.16
CA GLU A 96 -3.63 9.97 -16.64
C GLU A 96 -4.70 9.99 -15.56
N ILE A 97 -4.89 8.88 -14.84
CA ILE A 97 -5.93 8.83 -13.80
C ILE A 97 -5.51 9.65 -12.58
N THR A 98 -4.22 9.74 -12.23
CA THR A 98 -3.79 10.73 -11.22
C THR A 98 -4.15 12.14 -11.67
N LEU A 99 -3.87 12.52 -12.92
CA LEU A 99 -4.20 13.83 -13.46
C LEU A 99 -5.72 14.08 -13.53
N VAL A 100 -6.50 13.10 -13.98
CA VAL A 100 -7.97 13.20 -14.05
C VAL A 100 -8.56 13.32 -12.65
N VAL A 101 -8.12 12.52 -11.68
CA VAL A 101 -8.58 12.64 -10.29
C VAL A 101 -8.22 14.01 -9.72
N LEU A 102 -6.99 14.50 -9.97
CA LEU A 102 -6.56 15.83 -9.54
C LEU A 102 -7.41 16.96 -10.15
N VAL A 103 -7.58 16.97 -11.47
CA VAL A 103 -8.27 18.06 -12.17
C VAL A 103 -9.78 17.98 -11.99
N LEU A 104 -10.37 16.81 -12.18
CA LEU A 104 -11.82 16.65 -12.25
C LEU A 104 -12.43 16.64 -10.84
N LEU A 105 -11.79 15.98 -9.88
CA LEU A 105 -12.33 15.84 -8.54
C LEU A 105 -11.90 17.00 -7.63
N PHE A 106 -10.65 17.46 -7.71
CA PHE A 106 -10.14 18.50 -6.80
C PHE A 106 -10.23 19.92 -7.37
N ASP A 107 -9.82 20.13 -8.62
CA ASP A 107 -9.87 21.47 -9.22
C ASP A 107 -11.30 21.87 -9.64
N LEU A 108 -12.05 20.96 -10.29
CA LEU A 108 -13.41 21.28 -10.79
C LEU A 108 -14.50 21.14 -9.72
N VAL A 109 -14.56 20.00 -9.01
CA VAL A 109 -15.65 19.75 -8.04
C VAL A 109 -15.39 20.44 -6.71
N LEU A 110 -14.15 20.40 -6.21
CA LEU A 110 -13.83 20.92 -4.87
C LEU A 110 -13.19 22.31 -4.89
N GLN A 111 -12.96 22.89 -6.08
CA GLN A 111 -12.36 24.22 -6.30
C GLN A 111 -11.10 24.44 -5.46
N LYS A 112 -10.26 23.41 -5.34
CA LYS A 112 -9.03 23.45 -4.54
C LYS A 112 -7.84 23.04 -5.37
N ASP A 113 -6.76 23.80 -5.20
CA ASP A 113 -5.47 23.57 -5.85
C ASP A 113 -4.98 22.13 -5.63
N SER A 114 -5.22 21.29 -6.63
CA SER A 114 -4.86 19.87 -6.67
C SER A 114 -3.35 19.67 -6.50
N ARG A 115 -2.55 20.62 -7.03
CA ARG A 115 -1.08 20.66 -6.89
C ARG A 115 -0.62 20.77 -5.44
N LEU A 116 -1.27 21.61 -4.63
CA LEU A 116 -0.95 21.78 -3.21
C LEU A 116 -1.40 20.56 -2.39
N LEU A 117 -2.48 19.91 -2.81
CA LEU A 117 -2.95 18.68 -2.17
C LEU A 117 -1.97 17.52 -2.38
N PHE A 118 -1.44 17.41 -3.61
CA PHE A 118 -0.46 16.38 -3.96
C PHE A 118 0.89 16.59 -3.26
N LYS A 119 1.38 17.84 -3.18
CA LYS A 119 2.64 18.16 -2.47
C LYS A 119 2.62 17.86 -0.97
N LYS A 120 1.45 17.82 -0.34
CA LYS A 120 1.29 17.56 1.10
C LYS A 120 1.05 16.09 1.43
N LEU A 121 0.86 15.23 0.44
CA LEU A 121 0.81 13.79 0.65
C LEU A 121 2.25 13.32 0.89
N THR A 122 2.70 13.31 2.14
CA THR A 122 4.01 12.74 2.50
C THR A 122 3.94 11.22 2.48
N TRP A 123 4.53 10.60 1.46
CA TRP A 123 4.66 9.16 1.22
C TRP A 123 6.12 8.78 1.30
N LEU A 124 6.53 7.93 2.26
CA LEU A 124 7.86 7.27 2.32
C LEU A 124 8.95 8.03 1.56
N ALA A 125 9.15 9.28 1.98
CA ALA A 125 9.92 10.24 1.21
C ALA A 125 11.36 9.77 1.21
N PHE A 126 11.96 9.61 0.03
CA PHE A 126 13.38 9.34 -0.03
C PHE A 126 14.13 10.60 0.39
N LYS A 127 14.72 10.57 1.59
CA LYS A 127 15.52 11.67 2.11
C LYS A 127 16.95 11.50 1.61
N PRO A 128 17.47 12.43 0.78
CA PRO A 128 18.83 12.34 0.25
C PRO A 128 19.89 12.38 1.36
N ASP A 129 19.57 13.01 2.49
CA ASP A 129 20.45 13.08 3.67
C ASP A 129 20.61 11.72 4.38
N LYS A 130 19.68 10.78 4.15
CA LYS A 130 19.66 9.43 4.75
C LYS A 130 19.21 8.37 3.73
N PRO A 131 20.01 8.13 2.68
CA PRO A 131 19.59 7.31 1.54
C PRO A 131 19.42 5.83 1.93
N ILE A 132 20.34 5.30 2.75
CA ILE A 132 20.31 3.89 3.20
C ILE A 132 19.07 3.62 4.05
N ALA A 133 18.77 4.49 5.02
CA ALA A 133 17.59 4.33 5.87
C ALA A 133 16.28 4.45 5.07
N SER A 134 16.24 5.37 4.10
CA SER A 134 15.07 5.55 3.22
C SER A 134 14.85 4.34 2.33
N LEU A 135 15.92 3.79 1.71
CA LEU A 135 15.84 2.55 0.92
C LEU A 135 15.40 1.35 1.74
N PHE A 136 15.94 1.22 2.96
CA PHE A 136 15.57 0.13 3.86
C PHE A 136 14.08 0.19 4.21
N LEU A 137 13.58 1.36 4.61
CA LEU A 137 12.17 1.55 4.94
C LEU A 137 11.26 1.32 3.74
N LEU A 138 11.62 1.84 2.58
CA LEU A 138 10.85 1.65 1.35
C LEU A 138 10.79 0.17 0.96
N SER A 139 11.93 -0.52 1.05
CA SER A 139 12.00 -1.97 0.80
C SER A 139 11.17 -2.77 1.80
N LEU A 140 11.22 -2.40 3.08
CA LEU A 140 10.50 -3.07 4.16
C LEU A 140 8.99 -2.91 4.00
N VAL A 141 8.51 -1.70 3.73
CA VAL A 141 7.07 -1.44 3.52
C VAL A 141 6.57 -2.12 2.26
N LEU A 142 7.37 -2.09 1.19
CA LEU A 142 7.05 -2.79 -0.06
C LEU A 142 6.94 -4.30 0.15
N LEU A 143 7.87 -4.88 0.90
CA LEU A 143 7.88 -6.31 1.19
C LEU A 143 6.69 -6.70 2.08
N ALA A 144 6.37 -5.89 3.10
CA ALA A 144 5.21 -6.12 3.94
C ALA A 144 3.89 -6.04 3.14
N ASP A 145 3.72 -5.01 2.31
CA ASP A 145 2.52 -4.85 1.49
C ASP A 145 2.39 -5.94 0.43
N SER A 146 3.48 -6.30 -0.24
CA SER A 146 3.46 -7.35 -1.26
C SER A 146 3.13 -8.73 -0.68
N ILE A 147 3.69 -9.08 0.49
CA ILE A 147 3.39 -10.35 1.14
C ILE A 147 1.97 -10.34 1.70
N PHE A 148 1.55 -9.26 2.35
CA PHE A 148 0.25 -9.19 3.00
C PHE A 148 -0.90 -9.06 1.99
N TYR A 149 -0.87 -8.05 1.12
CA TYR A 149 -1.96 -7.78 0.19
C TYR A 149 -1.91 -8.69 -1.04
N LEU A 150 -0.78 -8.74 -1.74
CA LEU A 150 -0.68 -9.52 -2.98
C LEU A 150 -0.44 -11.00 -2.75
N GLY A 151 0.19 -11.38 -1.63
CA GLY A 151 0.38 -12.77 -1.25
C GLY A 151 -0.83 -13.32 -0.51
N LEU A 152 -0.93 -12.99 0.79
CA LEU A 152 -1.89 -13.58 1.71
C LEU A 152 -3.35 -13.26 1.33
N LEU A 153 -3.68 -11.97 1.16
CA LEU A 153 -5.08 -11.58 0.94
C LEU A 153 -5.58 -11.98 -0.45
N VAL A 154 -4.76 -11.90 -1.51
CA VAL A 154 -5.17 -12.39 -2.84
C VAL A 154 -5.35 -13.92 -2.83
N ALA A 155 -4.43 -14.66 -2.19
CA ALA A 155 -4.56 -16.11 -2.07
C ALA A 155 -5.85 -16.52 -1.34
N LEU A 156 -6.23 -15.79 -0.28
CA LEU A 156 -7.49 -15.97 0.44
C LEU A 156 -8.72 -15.48 -0.36
N GLY A 157 -8.54 -14.45 -1.18
CA GLY A 157 -9.61 -13.69 -1.83
C GLY A 157 -9.93 -14.06 -3.28
N LYS A 158 -9.14 -14.93 -3.93
CA LYS A 158 -9.35 -15.33 -5.33
C LYS A 158 -10.66 -16.08 -5.61
N GLN A 159 -11.44 -16.39 -4.56
CA GLN A 159 -12.67 -17.18 -4.66
C GLN A 159 -13.85 -16.40 -5.24
N SER A 160 -13.89 -15.06 -5.14
CA SER A 160 -14.99 -14.24 -5.65
C SER A 160 -14.56 -12.83 -6.06
N LEU A 161 -15.26 -12.23 -7.03
CA LEU A 161 -15.05 -10.83 -7.41
C LEU A 161 -15.30 -9.87 -6.25
N VAL A 162 -16.27 -10.19 -5.38
CA VAL A 162 -16.60 -9.38 -4.19
C VAL A 162 -15.44 -9.37 -3.19
N SER A 163 -14.77 -10.50 -2.99
CA SER A 163 -13.59 -10.57 -2.11
C SER A 163 -12.38 -9.84 -2.70
N VAL A 164 -12.21 -9.86 -4.03
CA VAL A 164 -11.17 -9.07 -4.72
C VAL A 164 -11.44 -7.57 -4.59
N LEU A 165 -12.68 -7.12 -4.82
CA LEU A 165 -13.08 -5.72 -4.61
C LEU A 165 -12.88 -5.29 -3.15
N GLY A 166 -13.28 -6.13 -2.20
CA GLY A 166 -13.08 -5.87 -0.77
C GLY A 166 -11.59 -5.73 -0.42
N LEU A 167 -10.71 -6.52 -1.03
CA LEU A 167 -9.27 -6.43 -0.84
C LEU A 167 -8.72 -5.10 -1.35
N VAL A 168 -9.07 -4.73 -2.59
CA VAL A 168 -8.63 -3.47 -3.21
C VAL A 168 -9.09 -2.26 -2.39
N LEU A 169 -10.38 -2.22 -2.04
CA LEU A 169 -10.95 -1.12 -1.26
C LEU A 169 -10.38 -1.09 0.16
N GLY A 170 -10.17 -2.25 0.78
CA GLY A 170 -9.57 -2.34 2.12
C GLY A 170 -8.10 -1.91 2.14
N TYR A 171 -7.32 -2.29 1.12
CA TYR A 171 -5.96 -1.78 0.91
C TYR A 171 -5.95 -0.26 0.81
N ALA A 172 -6.83 0.29 -0.04
CA ALA A 172 -6.95 1.72 -0.25
C ALA A 172 -7.35 2.46 1.03
N LEU A 173 -8.30 1.91 1.78
CA LEU A 173 -8.80 2.51 3.02
C LEU A 173 -7.73 2.48 4.12
N ALA A 174 -7.05 1.35 4.31
CA ALA A 174 -5.96 1.24 5.26
C ALA A 174 -4.85 2.28 4.97
N LYS A 175 -4.49 2.47 3.70
CA LYS A 175 -3.49 3.48 3.30
C LYS A 175 -4.01 4.91 3.44
N ALA A 176 -5.27 5.18 3.08
CA ALA A 176 -5.88 6.50 3.18
C ALA A 176 -5.99 6.98 4.64
N CYS A 177 -6.26 6.08 5.60
CA CYS A 177 -6.38 6.38 7.03
C CYS A 177 -5.15 7.05 7.69
N ARG A 178 -4.03 7.16 6.96
CA ARG A 178 -2.86 7.93 7.38
C ARG A 178 -3.05 9.44 7.29
N TYR A 179 -3.97 9.90 6.43
CA TYR A 179 -4.20 11.33 6.18
C TYR A 179 -5.34 11.85 7.05
N SER A 180 -5.06 12.93 7.80
CA SER A 180 -6.01 13.52 8.77
C SER A 180 -6.98 14.51 8.13
N SER A 181 -6.61 15.13 7.00
CA SER A 181 -7.50 16.01 6.24
C SER A 181 -8.41 15.19 5.35
N GLY A 182 -9.72 15.44 5.40
CA GLY A 182 -10.70 14.73 4.57
C GLY A 182 -10.36 14.75 3.07
N LEU A 183 -9.77 15.84 2.57
CA LEU A 183 -9.40 15.95 1.16
C LEU A 183 -8.17 15.12 0.79
N HIS A 184 -7.14 15.15 1.64
CA HIS A 184 -5.95 14.30 1.45
C HIS A 184 -6.32 12.82 1.61
N TRP A 185 -7.27 12.51 2.48
CA TRP A 185 -7.81 11.17 2.66
C TRP A 185 -8.53 10.67 1.41
N VAL A 186 -9.44 11.45 0.84
CA VAL A 186 -10.15 11.08 -0.42
C VAL A 186 -9.17 10.92 -1.58
N LEU A 187 -8.21 11.84 -1.72
CA LEU A 187 -7.19 11.77 -2.78
C LEU A 187 -6.36 10.50 -2.63
N ALA A 188 -5.84 10.24 -1.43
CA ALA A 188 -5.08 9.03 -1.15
C ALA A 188 -5.91 7.77 -1.43
N PHE A 189 -7.16 7.73 -0.97
CA PHE A 189 -8.05 6.59 -1.22
C PHE A 189 -8.21 6.29 -2.71
N CYS A 190 -8.46 7.29 -3.54
CA CYS A 190 -8.59 7.10 -4.99
C CYS A 190 -7.30 6.56 -5.62
N LEU A 191 -6.15 7.08 -5.19
CA LEU A 191 -4.84 6.65 -5.68
C LEU A 191 -4.53 5.21 -5.29
N PHE A 192 -4.72 4.83 -4.02
CA PHE A 192 -4.45 3.46 -3.57
C PHE A 192 -5.48 2.46 -4.07
N ALA A 193 -6.71 2.88 -4.33
CA ALA A 193 -7.69 2.04 -4.99
C ALA A 193 -7.23 1.69 -6.41
N LEU A 194 -6.77 2.68 -7.19
CA LEU A 194 -6.25 2.45 -8.53
C LEU A 194 -5.02 1.53 -8.50
N ILE A 195 -4.02 1.87 -7.69
CA ILE A 195 -2.81 1.05 -7.52
C ILE A 195 -3.19 -0.38 -7.13
N GLY A 196 -4.14 -0.54 -6.19
CA GLY A 196 -4.66 -1.82 -5.76
C GLY A 196 -5.31 -2.62 -6.88
N VAL A 197 -6.16 -2.02 -7.72
CA VAL A 197 -6.78 -2.69 -8.88
C VAL A 197 -5.69 -3.26 -9.79
N TRP A 198 -4.72 -2.44 -10.18
CA TRP A 198 -3.68 -2.85 -11.14
C TRP A 198 -2.69 -3.84 -10.53
N ALA A 199 -2.30 -3.68 -9.27
CA ALA A 199 -1.40 -4.62 -8.61
C ALA A 199 -2.06 -5.99 -8.43
N VAL A 200 -3.32 -6.03 -7.99
CA VAL A 200 -4.07 -7.29 -7.84
C VAL A 200 -4.34 -7.94 -9.19
N THR A 201 -4.69 -7.16 -10.21
CA THR A 201 -4.89 -7.68 -11.57
C THR A 201 -3.59 -8.27 -12.13
N ALA A 202 -2.46 -7.60 -11.94
CA ALA A 202 -1.14 -8.12 -12.33
C ALA A 202 -0.81 -9.42 -11.60
N THR A 203 -1.08 -9.48 -10.28
CA THR A 203 -0.88 -10.68 -9.47
C THR A 203 -1.72 -11.86 -9.93
N LEU A 204 -2.99 -11.62 -10.29
CA LEU A 204 -3.89 -12.69 -10.74
C LEU A 204 -3.57 -13.19 -12.16
N LEU A 205 -3.16 -12.30 -13.07
CA LEU A 205 -2.91 -12.63 -14.47
C LEU A 205 -1.49 -13.17 -14.72
N TYR A 206 -0.49 -12.56 -14.10
CA TYR A 206 0.94 -12.81 -14.41
C TYR A 206 1.73 -13.40 -13.24
N GLY A 207 1.09 -13.52 -12.07
CA GLY A 207 1.66 -14.06 -10.85
C GLY A 207 2.17 -13.01 -9.87
N TRP A 208 2.51 -13.44 -8.65
CA TRP A 208 2.84 -12.54 -7.54
C TRP A 208 3.96 -11.56 -7.87
N LEU A 209 5.05 -12.03 -8.47
CA LEU A 209 6.20 -11.22 -8.83
C LEU A 209 5.85 -10.06 -9.77
N ALA A 210 4.87 -10.24 -10.67
CA ALA A 210 4.39 -9.16 -11.53
C ALA A 210 3.71 -8.03 -10.73
N GLY A 211 2.90 -8.39 -9.73
CA GLY A 211 2.33 -7.40 -8.82
C GLY A 211 3.37 -6.72 -7.93
N VAL A 212 4.41 -7.45 -7.50
CA VAL A 212 5.55 -6.85 -6.79
C VAL A 212 6.26 -5.82 -7.65
N LEU A 213 6.51 -6.13 -8.93
CA LEU A 213 7.12 -5.19 -9.88
C LEU A 213 6.26 -3.92 -10.05
N VAL A 214 4.94 -4.08 -10.18
CA VAL A 214 4.01 -2.93 -10.23
C VAL A 214 4.13 -2.08 -8.97
N LEU A 215 4.17 -2.68 -7.77
CA LEU A 215 4.36 -1.94 -6.53
C LEU A 215 5.74 -1.25 -6.46
N ILE A 216 6.82 -1.89 -6.90
CA ILE A 216 8.17 -1.29 -6.94
C ILE A 216 8.16 -0.04 -7.82
N VAL A 217 7.63 -0.13 -9.03
CA VAL A 217 7.53 1.01 -9.94
C VAL A 217 6.70 2.13 -9.33
N THR A 218 5.60 1.79 -8.68
CA THR A 218 4.71 2.77 -8.05
C THR A 218 5.40 3.49 -6.90
N TYR A 219 5.99 2.75 -5.97
CA TYR A 219 6.66 3.30 -4.79
C TYR A 219 7.88 4.14 -5.18
N THR A 220 8.64 3.71 -6.18
CA THR A 220 9.77 4.49 -6.70
C THR A 220 9.30 5.78 -7.38
N MET A 221 8.30 5.73 -8.25
CA MET A 221 7.76 6.94 -8.90
C MET A 221 7.20 7.95 -7.89
N ILE A 222 6.47 7.49 -6.88
CA ILE A 222 5.93 8.37 -5.82
C ILE A 222 7.08 8.97 -5.01
N SER A 223 8.07 8.17 -4.61
CA SER A 223 9.19 8.61 -3.77
C SER A 223 10.10 9.63 -4.48
N PHE A 224 10.32 9.48 -5.80
CA PHE A 224 11.08 10.46 -6.59
C PHE A 224 10.31 11.77 -6.85
N LYS A 225 8.98 11.70 -7.01
CA LYS A 225 8.16 12.89 -7.27
C LYS A 225 8.16 13.88 -6.09
N GLU A 226 8.37 13.40 -4.87
CA GLU A 226 8.47 14.26 -3.68
C GLU A 226 9.77 15.07 -3.56
N GLN A 227 10.77 14.79 -4.41
CA GLN A 227 12.06 15.49 -4.40
C GLN A 227 12.05 16.81 -5.21
N GLN A 228 10.96 17.12 -5.94
CA GLN A 228 10.80 18.30 -6.81
C GLN A 228 9.76 19.30 -6.28
#